data_AF-A0A088CEK4-F1
#
_entry.id   AF-A0A088CEK4-F1
#
_cell.length_a   1.000
_cell.length_b   1.000
_cell.length_c   1.000
_cell.angle_alpha   90.00
_cell.angle_beta   90.00
_cell.angle_gamma   90.00
#
_symmetry.space_group_name_H-M   'P 1'
#
loop_
_entity.id
_entity.type
_entity.pdbx_description
1 polymer ?
#
loop_
_entity_poly.entity_id
_entity_poly.type
_entity_poly.pdbx_seq_one_letter_code
_entity_poly.pdbx_strand_id
1 'polypeptide(L)'
;LAVPNIDKFAILIREQRKLYQREEEEVVKEVTQEDDDARQQEEKLKEYQTAAKRLDNALLVLRRFISVGNELRTPVTKDEIVSEAARQLNINIHPDNLHLQSPLASLGEFELPLRLPRDIPRPEGKLQWTLKIKIRRK
;
A
#
# COMPACT_ATOMS: atom_id res chain seq x y z
N LEU A 1 5.65 -67.91 -31.04
CA LEU A 1 6.18 -66.54 -30.81
C LEU A 1 5.79 -66.13 -29.40
N ALA A 2 6.68 -66.31 -28.41
CA ALA A 2 6.42 -65.94 -27.03
C ALA A 2 6.65 -64.42 -26.86
N VAL A 3 5.60 -63.67 -26.55
CA VAL A 3 5.67 -62.22 -26.35
C VAL A 3 6.38 -61.95 -25.01
N PRO A 4 7.40 -61.07 -24.96
CA PRO A 4 8.10 -60.75 -23.72
C PRO A 4 7.13 -60.18 -22.68
N ASN A 5 7.32 -60.61 -21.44
CA ASN A 5 6.53 -60.29 -20.26
C ASN A 5 6.45 -58.78 -19.98
N ILE A 6 5.52 -58.10 -20.67
CA ILE A 6 5.25 -56.65 -20.59
C ILE A 6 4.81 -56.23 -19.18
N ASP A 7 4.20 -57.13 -18.42
CA ASP A 7 3.72 -56.86 -17.06
C ASP A 7 4.85 -56.53 -16.08
N LYS A 8 6.03 -57.15 -16.26
CA LYS A 8 7.22 -56.84 -15.43
C LYS A 8 7.73 -55.41 -15.64
N PHE A 9 7.58 -54.86 -16.84
CA PHE A 9 8.07 -53.51 -17.16
C PHE A 9 7.02 -52.44 -16.91
N ALA A 10 5.73 -52.79 -16.81
CA ALA A 10 4.66 -51.84 -16.51
C ALA A 10 4.86 -51.14 -15.15
N ILE A 11 5.37 -51.87 -14.15
CA ILE A 11 5.67 -51.31 -12.83
C ILE A 11 6.83 -50.31 -12.92
N LEU A 12 7.90 -50.68 -13.63
CA LEU A 12 9.09 -49.85 -13.82
C LEU A 12 8.77 -48.55 -14.59
N ILE A 13 7.95 -48.64 -15.64
CA ILE A 13 7.52 -47.46 -16.41
C ILE A 13 6.59 -46.56 -15.58
N ARG A 14 5.74 -47.12 -14.70
CA ARG A 14 4.92 -46.33 -13.78
C ARG A 14 5.74 -45.60 -12.73
N GLU A 15 6.79 -46.22 -12.19
CA GLU A 15 7.69 -45.57 -11.24
C GLU A 15 8.55 -44.50 -11.90
N GLN A 16 9.09 -44.76 -13.10
CA GLN A 16 9.82 -43.73 -13.86
C GLN A 16 8.94 -42.52 -14.19
N ARG A 17 7.67 -42.73 -14.60
CA ARG A 17 6.74 -41.62 -14.85
C ARG A 17 6.40 -40.82 -13.59
N LYS A 18 6.31 -41.46 -12.41
CA LYS A 18 6.08 -40.77 -11.13
C LYS A 18 7.26 -39.89 -10.70
N LEU A 19 8.49 -40.31 -10.98
CA LEU A 19 9.69 -39.55 -10.63
C LEU A 19 9.86 -38.32 -11.53
N TYR A 20 9.70 -38.48 -12.85
CA TYR A 20 9.85 -37.36 -13.80
C TYR A 20 8.74 -36.30 -13.70
N GLN A 21 7.49 -36.69 -13.40
CA GLN A 21 6.40 -35.72 -13.29
C GLN A 21 6.49 -34.81 -12.04
N ARG A 22 7.18 -35.25 -10.98
CA ARG A 22 7.25 -34.50 -9.72
C ARG A 22 8.28 -33.38 -9.76
N GLU A 23 9.42 -33.59 -10.42
CA GLU A 23 10.46 -32.57 -10.57
C GLU A 23 10.06 -31.43 -11.53
N GLU A 24 9.33 -31.72 -12.62
CA GLU A 24 8.88 -30.67 -13.55
C GLU A 24 7.77 -29.78 -12.96
N GLU A 25 6.88 -30.30 -12.11
CA GLU A 25 5.78 -29.52 -11.54
C GLU A 25 6.15 -28.65 -10.34
N GLU A 26 7.12 -29.07 -9.50
CA GLU A 26 7.62 -28.25 -8.37
C GLU A 26 8.49 -27.09 -8.86
N VAL A 27 9.42 -27.33 -9.80
CA VAL A 27 10.35 -26.30 -10.29
C VAL A 27 9.65 -25.23 -11.12
N VAL A 28 8.63 -25.58 -11.92
CA VAL A 28 7.92 -24.60 -12.76
C VAL A 28 6.99 -23.70 -11.93
N LYS A 29 6.40 -24.21 -10.85
CA LYS A 29 5.50 -23.43 -9.97
C LYS A 29 6.25 -22.51 -9.01
N GLU A 30 7.39 -22.94 -8.47
CA GLU A 30 8.19 -22.09 -7.58
C GLU A 30 8.82 -20.91 -8.35
N VAL A 31 9.36 -21.13 -9.55
CA VAL A 31 10.00 -20.05 -10.34
C VAL A 31 8.97 -19.03 -10.85
N THR A 32 7.75 -19.44 -11.20
CA THR A 32 6.71 -18.47 -11.60
C THR A 32 6.19 -17.65 -10.43
N GLN A 33 6.05 -18.23 -9.24
CA GLN A 33 5.59 -17.50 -8.06
C GLN A 33 6.61 -16.48 -7.57
N GLU A 34 7.90 -16.85 -7.50
CA GLU A 34 8.96 -15.93 -7.05
C GLU A 34 9.18 -14.77 -8.03
N ASP A 35 9.15 -15.02 -9.34
CA ASP A 35 9.29 -13.97 -10.36
C ASP A 35 8.06 -13.06 -10.45
N ASP A 36 6.86 -13.58 -10.19
CA ASP A 36 5.64 -12.77 -10.12
C ASP A 36 5.57 -11.97 -8.81
N ASP A 37 6.02 -12.54 -7.69
CA ASP A 37 6.11 -11.86 -6.39
C ASP A 37 7.16 -10.74 -6.41
N ALA A 38 8.32 -10.96 -7.04
CA ALA A 38 9.35 -9.94 -7.22
C ALA A 38 8.85 -8.78 -8.10
N ARG A 39 8.14 -9.07 -9.19
CA ARG A 39 7.50 -8.06 -10.05
C ARG A 39 6.45 -7.26 -9.30
N GLN A 40 5.59 -7.91 -8.52
CA GLN A 40 4.60 -7.23 -7.68
C GLN A 40 5.23 -6.35 -6.60
N GLN A 41 6.36 -6.75 -6.02
CA GLN A 41 7.09 -5.94 -5.05
C GLN A 41 7.68 -4.68 -5.70
N GLU A 42 8.23 -4.80 -6.91
CA GLU A 42 8.77 -3.66 -7.65
C GLU A 42 7.67 -2.65 -8.03
N GLU A 43 6.50 -3.13 -8.46
CA GLU A 43 5.34 -2.29 -8.73
C GLU A 43 4.85 -1.58 -7.47
N LYS A 44 4.71 -2.30 -6.36
CA LYS A 44 4.36 -1.71 -5.05
C LYS A 44 5.37 -0.63 -4.63
N LEU A 45 6.66 -0.86 -4.82
CA LEU A 45 7.69 0.14 -4.51
C LEU A 45 7.56 1.40 -5.38
N LYS A 46 7.30 1.24 -6.69
CA LYS A 46 7.03 2.37 -7.60
C LYS A 46 5.76 3.13 -7.21
N GLU A 47 4.71 2.44 -6.81
CA GLU A 47 3.48 3.03 -6.29
C GLU A 47 3.74 3.81 -4.99
N TYR A 48 4.50 3.25 -4.04
CA TYR A 48 4.88 3.94 -2.81
C TYR A 48 5.71 5.19 -3.09
N GLN A 49 6.67 5.13 -4.01
CA GLN A 49 7.46 6.30 -4.42
C GLN A 49 6.58 7.38 -5.06
N THR A 50 5.62 6.98 -5.89
CA THR A 50 4.70 7.91 -6.55
C THR A 50 3.75 8.54 -5.53
N ALA A 51 3.20 7.75 -4.62
CA ALA A 51 2.37 8.21 -3.51
C ALA A 51 3.15 9.16 -2.59
N ALA A 52 4.41 8.84 -2.27
CA ALA A 52 5.31 9.70 -1.52
C ALA A 52 5.50 11.06 -2.20
N LYS A 53 5.84 11.09 -3.50
CA LYS A 53 5.98 12.36 -4.24
C LYS A 53 4.68 13.17 -4.28
N ARG A 54 3.53 12.50 -4.42
CA ARG A 54 2.21 13.15 -4.38
C ARG A 54 1.96 13.75 -3.00
N LEU A 55 2.24 13.00 -1.93
CA LEU A 55 2.05 13.43 -0.55
C LEU A 55 2.94 14.61 -0.18
N ASP A 56 4.18 14.65 -0.68
CA ASP A 56 5.12 15.74 -0.38
C ASP A 56 4.71 17.08 -1.02
N ASN A 57 4.16 17.03 -2.23
CA ASN A 57 3.64 18.19 -2.95
C ASN A 57 2.18 18.53 -2.57
N ALA A 58 1.53 17.66 -1.80
CA ALA A 58 0.12 17.78 -1.50
C ALA A 58 -0.19 18.93 -0.54
N LEU A 59 -1.29 19.62 -0.81
CA LEU A 59 -1.95 20.53 0.11
C LEU A 59 -3.41 20.12 0.23
N LEU A 60 -3.78 19.57 1.38
CA LEU A 60 -5.14 19.11 1.65
C LEU A 60 -6.03 20.32 1.97
N VAL A 61 -7.01 20.64 1.12
CA VAL A 61 -7.89 21.80 1.35
C VAL A 61 -9.24 21.35 1.87
N LEU A 62 -9.56 21.63 3.14
CA LEU A 62 -10.89 21.37 3.68
C LEU A 62 -11.73 22.64 3.66
N ARG A 63 -13.00 22.51 3.26
CA ARG A 63 -13.98 23.60 3.35
C ARG A 63 -15.01 23.26 4.42
N ARG A 64 -15.05 24.03 5.50
CA ARG A 64 -15.93 23.78 6.65
C ARG A 64 -16.78 25.00 7.00
N PHE A 65 -17.95 24.73 7.59
CA PHE A 65 -18.82 25.77 8.13
C PHE A 65 -18.31 26.26 9.47
N ILE A 66 -18.35 27.56 9.67
CA ILE A 66 -17.92 28.26 10.88
C ILE A 66 -19.13 28.43 11.78
N SER A 67 -18.94 28.36 13.10
CA SER A 67 -19.96 28.74 14.07
C SER A 67 -19.89 30.24 14.37
N VAL A 68 -18.84 30.67 15.07
CA VAL A 68 -18.62 32.07 15.45
C VAL A 68 -17.13 32.39 15.27
N GLY A 69 -16.82 33.54 14.66
CA GLY A 69 -15.43 33.97 14.45
C GLY A 69 -14.61 33.02 13.57
N ASN A 70 -13.55 32.43 14.14
CA ASN A 70 -12.63 31.52 13.45
C ASN A 70 -12.82 30.04 13.84
N GLU A 71 -13.83 29.73 14.65
CA GLU A 71 -14.10 28.37 15.14
C GLU A 71 -15.04 27.61 14.20
N LEU A 72 -14.67 26.36 13.92
CA LEU A 72 -15.46 25.44 13.11
C LEU A 72 -16.68 24.97 13.89
N ARG A 73 -17.84 24.94 13.21
CA ARG A 73 -19.07 24.40 13.79
C ARG A 73 -18.96 22.90 14.10
N THR A 74 -18.22 22.19 13.26
CA THR A 74 -17.91 20.77 13.43
C THR A 74 -16.40 20.62 13.38
N PRO A 75 -15.76 20.14 14.46
CA PRO A 75 -14.32 19.93 14.50
C PRO A 75 -13.91 18.84 13.53
N VAL A 76 -12.73 18.99 12.94
CA VAL A 76 -12.19 18.03 11.99
C VAL A 76 -11.49 16.90 12.74
N THR A 77 -12.01 15.67 12.59
CA THR A 77 -11.45 14.47 13.19
C THR A 77 -10.43 13.79 12.27
N LYS A 78 -9.72 12.79 12.79
CA LYS A 78 -8.74 12.01 12.01
C LYS A 78 -9.38 11.36 10.78
N ASP A 79 -10.55 10.76 10.94
CA ASP A 79 -11.26 10.05 9.87
C ASP A 79 -11.68 10.98 8.73
N GLU A 80 -12.05 12.21 9.05
CA GLU A 80 -12.37 13.21 8.04
C GLU A 80 -11.14 13.64 7.24
N ILE A 81 -9.98 13.78 7.90
CA ILE A 81 -8.72 14.09 7.23
C ILE A 81 -8.33 12.94 6.30
N VAL A 82 -8.46 11.69 6.76
CA VAL A 82 -8.20 10.49 5.96
C VAL A 82 -9.14 10.43 4.75
N SER A 83 -10.43 10.67 4.95
CA SER A 83 -11.43 10.66 3.88
C SER A 83 -11.15 11.74 2.82
N GLU A 84 -10.81 12.95 3.26
CA GLU A 84 -10.45 14.04 2.34
C GLU A 84 -9.10 13.79 1.66
N ALA A 85 -8.14 13.15 2.33
CA ALA A 85 -6.86 12.77 1.71
C ALA A 85 -7.07 11.72 0.62
N ALA A 86 -7.90 10.71 0.87
CA ALA A 86 -8.29 9.72 -0.13
C ALA A 86 -9.01 10.39 -1.31
N ARG A 87 -9.90 11.36 -1.05
CA ARG A 87 -10.66 12.05 -2.10
C ARG A 87 -9.81 13.00 -2.95
N GLN A 88 -8.91 13.77 -2.34
CA GLN A 88 -8.17 14.83 -3.03
C GLN A 88 -6.82 14.37 -3.58
N LEU A 89 -6.14 13.48 -2.85
CA LEU A 89 -4.77 13.05 -3.17
C LEU A 89 -4.73 11.63 -3.74
N ASN A 90 -5.86 10.91 -3.72
CA ASN A 90 -5.93 9.49 -4.07
C ASN A 90 -4.95 8.63 -3.26
N ILE A 91 -4.73 8.99 -2.00
CA ILE A 91 -3.87 8.26 -1.07
C ILE A 91 -4.72 7.82 0.12
N ASN A 92 -4.74 6.52 0.37
CA ASN A 92 -5.40 5.98 1.55
C ASN A 92 -4.40 5.90 2.71
N ILE A 93 -4.58 6.74 3.73
CA ILE A 93 -3.70 6.81 4.89
C ILE A 93 -4.44 6.19 6.07
N HIS A 94 -3.80 5.29 6.83
CA HIS A 94 -4.40 4.77 8.05
C HIS A 94 -4.51 5.87 9.11
N PRO A 95 -5.63 6.02 9.85
CA PRO A 95 -5.78 7.06 10.86
C PRO A 95 -4.73 7.00 11.98
N ASP A 96 -4.19 5.82 12.28
CA ASP A 96 -3.12 5.63 13.27
C ASP A 96 -1.76 6.18 12.81
N ASN A 97 -1.55 6.27 11.50
CA ASN A 97 -0.36 6.89 10.93
C ASN A 97 -0.42 8.41 11.05
N LEU A 98 -1.57 8.99 11.39
CA LEU A 98 -1.75 10.43 11.51
C LEU A 98 -1.69 10.86 12.97
N HIS A 99 -0.65 11.60 13.32
CA HIS A 99 -0.47 12.10 14.68
C HIS A 99 -1.22 13.42 14.87
N LEU A 100 -2.51 13.30 15.19
CA LEU A 100 -3.36 14.41 15.63
C LEU A 100 -3.60 14.30 17.13
N GLN A 101 -3.10 15.27 17.90
CA GLN A 101 -3.25 15.33 19.37
C GLN A 101 -4.67 15.72 19.78
N SER A 102 -5.31 16.62 19.03
CA SER A 102 -6.68 17.07 19.25
C SER A 102 -7.37 17.38 17.92
N PRO A 103 -8.70 17.19 17.79
CA PRO A 103 -9.43 17.58 16.60
C PRO A 103 -9.20 19.05 16.22
N LEU A 104 -9.11 19.34 14.92
CA LEU A 104 -8.89 20.72 14.45
C LEU A 104 -10.22 21.48 14.51
N ALA A 105 -10.32 22.43 15.42
CA ALA A 105 -11.53 23.23 15.64
C ALA A 105 -11.45 24.65 15.07
N SER A 106 -10.34 25.04 14.44
CA SER A 106 -10.14 26.40 13.91
C SER A 106 -9.79 26.41 12.43
N LEU A 107 -10.06 27.55 11.79
CA LEU A 107 -9.57 27.83 10.43
C LEU A 107 -8.07 28.13 10.48
N GLY A 108 -7.36 27.71 9.44
CA GLY A 108 -5.93 27.98 9.33
C GLY A 108 -5.18 26.97 8.48
N GLU A 109 -3.87 27.10 8.52
CA GLU A 109 -2.93 26.16 7.94
C GLU A 109 -2.33 25.34 9.08
N PHE A 110 -2.39 24.02 8.93
CA PHE A 110 -1.92 23.04 9.90
C PHE A 110 -0.95 22.09 9.22
N GLU A 111 0.15 21.79 9.90
CA GLU A 111 1.07 20.74 9.48
C GLU A 111 0.95 19.58 10.45
N LEU A 112 0.51 18.41 9.95
CA LEU A 112 0.35 17.21 10.77
C LEU A 112 1.45 16.20 10.47
N PRO A 113 2.20 15.73 11.46
CA PRO A 113 3.21 14.70 11.25
C PRO A 113 2.56 13.35 10.97
N LEU A 114 3.10 12.63 10.00
CA LEU A 114 2.72 11.28 9.61
C LEU A 114 3.79 10.28 10.06
N ARG A 115 3.34 9.19 10.67
CA ARG A 115 4.13 8.03 11.05
C ARG A 115 3.95 6.95 10.00
N LEU A 116 4.77 7.00 8.96
CA LEU A 116 4.80 5.98 7.92
C LEU A 116 5.91 4.94 8.22
N PRO A 117 5.76 3.68 7.76
CA PRO A 117 6.81 2.67 7.85
C PRO A 117 8.11 3.13 7.18
N ARG A 118 9.24 2.55 7.62
CA ARG A 118 10.58 2.89 7.10
C ARG A 118 10.76 2.54 5.62
N ASP A 119 9.89 1.69 5.07
CA ASP A 119 9.92 1.23 3.68
C ASP A 119 9.53 2.33 2.69
N ILE A 120 8.86 3.40 3.13
CA ILE A 120 8.52 4.53 2.27
C ILE A 120 9.68 5.51 2.25
N PRO A 121 10.35 5.73 1.10
CA PRO A 121 11.47 6.64 1.02
C PRO A 121 11.00 8.05 1.35
N ARG A 122 11.67 8.67 2.32
CA ARG A 122 11.39 10.05 2.75
C ARG A 122 11.90 11.02 1.68
N PRO A 123 11.21 12.15 1.44
CA PRO A 123 11.69 13.20 0.56
C PRO A 123 13.02 13.76 1.09
N GLU A 124 13.95 14.09 0.19
CA GLU A 124 15.25 14.61 0.56
C GLU A 124 15.11 15.90 1.41
N GLY A 125 15.75 15.90 2.58
CA GLY A 125 15.77 17.05 3.50
C GLY A 125 14.69 17.06 4.60
N LYS A 126 13.74 16.11 4.64
CA LYS A 126 12.73 16.05 5.71
C LYS A 126 12.96 14.87 6.67
N LEU A 127 13.09 15.19 7.97
CA LEU A 127 13.23 14.21 9.05
C LEU A 127 11.97 13.35 9.25
N GLN A 128 10.80 13.94 9.02
CA GLN A 128 9.47 13.33 9.19
C GLN A 128 8.54 13.71 8.02
N TRP A 129 7.61 12.81 7.70
CA TRP A 129 6.52 13.11 6.78
C TRP A 129 5.56 14.11 7.43
N THR A 130 5.19 15.16 6.71
CA THR A 130 4.19 16.13 7.17
C THR A 130 3.11 16.29 6.13
N LEU A 131 1.85 16.27 6.57
CA LEU A 131 0.68 16.56 5.76
C LEU A 131 0.29 18.02 5.98
N LYS A 132 0.34 18.82 4.92
CA LYS A 132 -0.10 20.21 4.94
C LYS A 132 -1.60 20.28 4.72
N ILE A 133 -2.31 20.87 5.67
CA ILE A 133 -3.77 20.99 5.68
C ILE A 133 -4.14 22.45 5.74
N LYS A 134 -5.00 22.90 4.82
CA LYS A 134 -5.55 24.25 4.79
C LYS A 134 -7.05 24.19 4.95
N ILE A 135 -7.53 24.64 6.11
CA ILE A 135 -8.96 24.73 6.41
C ILE A 135 -9.46 26.11 6.00
N ARG A 136 -10.37 26.16 5.04
CA ARG A 136 -11.02 27.37 4.54
C ARG A 136 -12.50 27.39 4.90
N ARG A 137 -13.05 28.60 4.95
CA ARG A 137 -14.48 28.82 5.07
C ARG A 137 -15.20 28.27 3.83
N LYS A 138 -16.30 27.56 4.06
CA LYS A 138 -17.24 27.17 3.01
C LYS A 138 -18.19 28.31 2.64
#